data_AF-K0Y1C7-F1
#
_entry.id   AF-K0Y1C7-F1
#
_cell.length_a   1.000
_cell.length_b   1.000
_cell.length_c   1.000
_cell.angle_alpha   90.00
_cell.angle_beta   90.00
_cell.angle_gamma   90.00
#
_symmetry.space_group_name_H-M   'P 1'
#
loop_
_entity.id
_entity.type
_entity.pdbx_description
1 polymer ?
#
loop_
_entity_poly.entity_id
_entity_poly.type
_entity_poly.pdbx_seq_one_letter_code
_entity_poly.pdbx_strand_id
1 'polypeptide(L)'
;MYEELKSQFILNFITDNRWLLLINGLAVTLKITFFAVILGFILGFGVAVVRNIYDNTKKLKFLNFLCNIYITVIRGTPVVVQLLIIYFVIFSSVRIDKSFAAILAFGINSGAYQAEIFRSGINSVPKGQMEAGRSLGFSYPQTMITIIMPQVIKNILPTLANEFIVLMKETSVASYIALDDLTKAGDVIRSKTYSAMMPFLAVALLYLIMVMLFSYLVKLLERRLARSGR
;
A
#
# COMPACT_ATOMS: atom_id res chain seq x y z
N MET A 1 -40.29 -7.91 -7.38
CA MET A 1 -39.08 -7.06 -7.37
C MET A 1 -38.69 -6.61 -5.95
N TYR A 2 -39.46 -5.78 -5.24
CA TYR A 2 -39.07 -5.35 -3.87
C TYR A 2 -38.96 -6.50 -2.86
N GLU A 3 -39.99 -7.37 -2.77
CA GLU A 3 -39.98 -8.51 -1.83
C GLU A 3 -38.87 -9.52 -2.15
N GLU A 4 -38.54 -9.68 -3.42
CA GLU A 4 -37.44 -10.53 -3.87
C GLU A 4 -36.08 -9.95 -3.44
N LEU A 5 -35.89 -8.63 -3.61
CA LEU A 5 -34.70 -7.92 -3.16
C LEU A 5 -34.52 -8.01 -1.64
N LYS A 6 -35.61 -7.83 -0.88
CA LYS A 6 -35.63 -7.95 0.58
C LYS A 6 -35.29 -9.36 1.03
N SER A 7 -35.88 -10.37 0.40
CA SER A 7 -35.60 -11.78 0.69
C SER A 7 -34.14 -12.13 0.40
N GLN A 8 -33.60 -11.66 -0.73
CA GLN A 8 -32.18 -11.80 -1.06
C GLN A 8 -31.28 -11.10 -0.04
N PHE A 9 -31.64 -9.89 0.42
CA PHE A 9 -30.86 -9.18 1.44
C PHE A 9 -30.81 -9.95 2.77
N ILE A 10 -31.96 -10.41 3.26
CA ILE A 10 -32.05 -11.20 4.49
C ILE A 10 -31.21 -12.46 4.36
N LEU A 11 -31.38 -13.20 3.26
CA LEU A 11 -30.62 -14.42 2.99
C LEU A 11 -29.11 -14.13 2.95
N ASN A 12 -28.65 -13.10 2.25
CA ASN A 12 -27.22 -12.86 2.05
C ASN A 12 -26.52 -12.33 3.29
N PHE A 13 -27.19 -11.54 4.12
CA PHE A 13 -26.51 -10.81 5.20
C PHE A 13 -27.02 -11.15 6.59
N ILE A 14 -28.33 -11.30 6.77
CA ILE A 14 -28.94 -11.46 8.11
C ILE A 14 -28.94 -12.92 8.54
N THR A 15 -29.35 -13.83 7.65
CA THR A 15 -29.32 -15.27 7.90
C THR A 15 -27.90 -15.71 8.24
N ASP A 16 -27.76 -16.49 9.31
CA ASP A 16 -26.49 -16.97 9.88
C ASP A 16 -25.48 -15.87 10.21
N ASN A 17 -25.93 -14.62 10.41
CA ASN A 17 -25.07 -13.47 10.70
C ASN A 17 -23.95 -13.27 9.66
N ARG A 18 -24.22 -13.54 8.38
CA ARG A 18 -23.24 -13.44 7.28
C ARG A 18 -22.62 -12.05 7.12
N TRP A 19 -23.28 -10.99 7.58
CA TRP A 19 -22.72 -9.64 7.68
C TRP A 19 -21.41 -9.59 8.49
N LEU A 20 -21.24 -10.46 9.50
CA LEU A 20 -19.99 -10.57 10.27
C LEU A 20 -18.81 -11.05 9.41
N LEU A 21 -19.07 -11.86 8.37
CA LEU A 21 -18.02 -12.29 7.44
C LEU A 21 -17.43 -11.08 6.70
N LEU A 22 -18.27 -10.14 6.27
CA LEU A 22 -17.81 -8.92 5.59
C LEU A 22 -17.00 -8.01 6.52
N ILE A 23 -17.43 -7.86 7.77
CA ILE A 23 -16.70 -7.04 8.76
C ILE A 23 -15.36 -7.69 9.10
N ASN A 24 -15.33 -9.00 9.31
CA ASN A 24 -14.08 -9.73 9.59
C ASN A 24 -13.14 -9.66 8.39
N GLY A 25 -13.66 -9.86 7.17
CA GLY A 25 -12.90 -9.73 5.94
C GLY A 25 -12.32 -8.32 5.75
N LEU A 26 -13.11 -7.29 6.05
CA LEU A 26 -12.64 -5.90 6.04
C LEU A 26 -11.52 -5.65 7.06
N ALA A 27 -11.66 -6.20 8.28
CA ALA A 27 -10.62 -6.10 9.31
C ALA A 27 -9.32 -6.78 8.87
N VAL A 28 -9.40 -7.94 8.20
CA VAL A 28 -8.26 -8.66 7.63
C VAL A 28 -7.60 -7.83 6.51
N THR A 29 -8.39 -7.30 5.57
CA THR A 29 -7.92 -6.38 4.52
C THR A 29 -7.14 -5.21 5.11
N LEU A 30 -7.68 -4.54 6.13
CA LEU A 30 -7.02 -3.40 6.79
C LEU A 30 -5.74 -3.81 7.51
N LYS A 31 -5.75 -4.94 8.23
CA LYS A 31 -4.58 -5.47 8.91
C LYS A 31 -3.44 -5.73 7.92
N ILE A 32 -3.72 -6.43 6.82
CA ILE A 32 -2.73 -6.75 5.78
C ILE A 32 -2.19 -5.45 5.17
N THR A 33 -3.08 -4.54 4.78
CA THR A 33 -2.70 -3.25 4.19
C THR A 33 -1.75 -2.48 5.12
N PHE A 34 -2.09 -2.39 6.41
CA PHE A 34 -1.30 -1.67 7.40
C PHE A 34 0.13 -2.23 7.53
N PHE A 35 0.27 -3.55 7.74
CA PHE A 35 1.59 -4.16 7.87
C PHE A 35 2.37 -4.19 6.56
N ALA A 36 1.70 -4.36 5.43
CA ALA A 36 2.33 -4.32 4.11
C ALA A 36 2.87 -2.92 3.79
N VAL A 37 2.13 -1.84 4.10
CA VAL A 37 2.64 -0.46 3.93
C VAL A 37 3.86 -0.21 4.82
N ILE A 38 3.87 -0.69 6.06
CA ILE A 38 5.03 -0.55 6.96
C ILE A 38 6.26 -1.26 6.38
N LEU A 39 6.10 -2.51 5.92
CA LEU A 39 7.17 -3.25 5.26
C LEU A 39 7.65 -2.52 3.99
N GLY A 40 6.70 -2.04 3.18
CA GLY A 40 6.99 -1.25 1.99
C GLY A 40 7.72 0.05 2.31
N PHE A 41 7.40 0.72 3.42
CA PHE A 41 8.10 1.92 3.86
C PHE A 41 9.55 1.62 4.20
N ILE A 42 9.80 0.54 4.95
CA ILE A 42 11.16 0.13 5.32
C ILE A 42 11.98 -0.21 4.08
N LEU A 43 11.43 -1.05 3.18
CA LEU A 43 12.11 -1.45 1.94
C LEU A 43 12.32 -0.26 1.01
N GLY A 44 11.26 0.53 0.78
CA GLY A 44 11.26 1.68 -0.12
C GLY A 44 12.22 2.77 0.35
N PHE A 45 12.24 3.07 1.64
CA PHE A 45 13.20 4.02 2.22
C PHE A 45 14.63 3.53 2.06
N GLY A 46 14.91 2.26 2.39
CA GLY A 46 16.24 1.66 2.22
C GLY A 46 16.74 1.73 0.77
N VAL A 47 15.88 1.38 -0.19
CA VAL A 47 16.17 1.46 -1.63
C VAL A 47 16.42 2.91 -2.06
N ALA A 48 15.60 3.85 -1.60
CA ALA A 48 15.76 5.27 -1.93
C ALA A 48 17.10 5.84 -1.40
N VAL A 49 17.50 5.47 -0.18
CA VAL A 49 18.78 5.89 0.42
C VAL A 49 19.97 5.38 -0.40
N VAL A 50 19.99 4.09 -0.75
CA VAL A 50 21.08 3.51 -1.56
C VAL A 50 21.21 4.24 -2.90
N ARG A 51 20.09 4.47 -3.58
CA ARG A 51 20.07 5.15 -4.87
C ARG A 51 20.52 6.61 -4.75
N ASN A 52 20.08 7.32 -3.73
CA ASN A 52 20.51 8.70 -3.47
C ASN A 52 22.02 8.80 -3.19
N ILE A 53 22.58 7.88 -2.40
CA ILE A 53 24.02 7.82 -2.13
C ILE A 53 24.79 7.58 -3.43
N TYR A 54 24.33 6.64 -4.26
CA TYR A 54 24.94 6.37 -5.56
C TYR A 54 24.87 7.58 -6.48
N ASP A 55 23.73 8.26 -6.57
CA ASP A 55 23.58 9.41 -7.46
C ASP A 55 24.54 10.55 -7.12
N ASN A 56 24.76 10.82 -5.83
CA ASN A 56 25.62 11.89 -5.33
C ASN A 56 27.12 11.53 -5.27
N THR A 57 27.46 10.28 -4.93
CA THR A 57 28.86 9.89 -4.64
C THR A 57 29.44 8.87 -5.61
N LYS A 58 28.60 8.25 -6.43
CA LYS A 58 28.92 7.07 -7.27
C LYS A 58 29.42 5.85 -6.48
N LYS A 59 29.35 5.86 -5.14
CA LYS A 59 29.62 4.71 -4.27
C LYS A 59 28.43 3.74 -4.26
N LEU A 60 28.65 2.50 -3.81
CA LEU A 60 27.62 1.44 -3.74
C LEU A 60 27.04 1.02 -5.10
N LYS A 61 27.83 1.07 -6.18
CA LYS A 61 27.39 0.73 -7.55
C LYS A 61 26.68 -0.63 -7.65
N PHE A 62 27.21 -1.66 -6.98
CA PHE A 62 26.60 -3.00 -6.96
C PHE A 62 25.24 -3.01 -6.26
N LEU A 63 25.12 -2.35 -5.11
CA LEU A 63 23.85 -2.29 -4.37
C LEU A 63 22.79 -1.48 -5.14
N ASN A 64 23.19 -0.37 -5.78
CA ASN A 64 22.32 0.38 -6.67
C ASN A 64 21.84 -0.46 -7.88
N PHE A 65 22.71 -1.31 -8.44
CA PHE A 65 22.32 -2.25 -9.49
C PHE A 65 21.24 -3.22 -9.00
N LEU A 66 21.40 -3.81 -7.80
CA LEU A 66 20.37 -4.66 -7.19
C LEU A 66 19.06 -3.90 -6.94
N CYS A 67 19.12 -2.66 -6.45
CA CYS A 67 17.95 -1.80 -6.28
C CYS A 67 17.20 -1.56 -7.61
N ASN A 68 17.93 -1.32 -8.71
CA ASN A 68 17.31 -1.13 -10.03
C ASN A 68 16.65 -2.41 -10.55
N ILE A 69 17.26 -3.58 -10.32
CA ILE A 69 16.64 -4.88 -10.65
C ILE A 69 15.35 -5.04 -9.84
N TYR A 70 15.41 -4.85 -8.51
CA TYR A 70 14.24 -4.95 -7.64
C TYR A 70 13.10 -4.05 -8.13
N ILE A 71 13.35 -2.76 -8.37
CA ILE A 71 12.32 -1.83 -8.85
C ILE A 71 11.77 -2.27 -10.22
N THR A 72 12.65 -2.65 -11.16
CA THR A 72 12.25 -3.05 -12.52
C THR A 72 11.38 -4.29 -12.51
N VAL A 73 11.79 -5.34 -11.79
CA VAL A 73 11.06 -6.61 -11.73
C VAL A 73 9.74 -6.44 -11.00
N ILE A 74 9.75 -5.79 -9.84
CA ILE A 74 8.56 -5.69 -8.99
C ILE A 74 7.50 -4.76 -9.61
N ARG A 75 7.89 -3.62 -10.19
CA ARG A 75 6.93 -2.72 -10.87
C ARG A 75 6.57 -3.21 -12.28
N GLY A 76 7.38 -4.09 -12.86
CA GLY A 76 7.15 -4.69 -14.18
C GLY A 76 6.30 -5.97 -14.15
N THR A 77 5.92 -6.47 -12.98
CA THR A 77 5.15 -7.72 -12.84
C THR A 77 3.86 -7.53 -12.03
N PRO A 78 2.76 -8.22 -12.37
CA PRO A 78 1.50 -8.09 -11.63
C PRO A 78 1.61 -8.57 -10.18
N VAL A 79 1.02 -7.81 -9.24
CA VAL A 79 1.06 -8.14 -7.80
C VAL A 79 0.42 -9.49 -7.47
N VAL A 80 -0.62 -9.89 -8.19
CA VAL A 80 -1.24 -11.23 -8.02
C VAL A 80 -0.25 -12.34 -8.36
N VAL A 81 0.58 -12.18 -9.40
CA VAL A 81 1.59 -13.17 -9.76
C VAL A 81 2.67 -13.24 -8.69
N GLN A 82 3.10 -12.10 -8.15
CA GLN A 82 4.06 -12.05 -7.04
C GLN A 82 3.53 -12.77 -5.80
N LEU A 83 2.25 -12.54 -5.46
CA LEU A 83 1.57 -13.21 -4.35
C LEU A 83 1.55 -14.74 -4.54
N LEU A 84 1.17 -15.20 -5.74
CA LEU A 84 1.11 -16.62 -6.07
C LEU A 84 2.49 -17.27 -6.00
N ILE A 85 3.55 -16.62 -6.51
CA ILE A 85 4.93 -17.12 -6.43
C ILE A 85 5.37 -17.21 -4.98
N ILE A 86 5.15 -16.17 -4.17
CA ILE A 86 5.56 -16.17 -2.78
C ILE A 86 4.87 -17.31 -2.02
N TYR A 87 3.55 -17.45 -2.15
CA TYR A 87 2.82 -18.46 -1.39
C TYR A 87 3.00 -19.88 -1.93
N PHE A 88 2.80 -20.11 -3.24
CA PHE A 88 2.78 -21.45 -3.83
C PHE A 88 4.12 -21.97 -4.33
N VAL A 89 5.13 -21.11 -4.51
CA VAL A 89 6.46 -21.54 -4.99
C VAL A 89 7.47 -21.43 -3.86
N ILE A 90 7.71 -20.22 -3.34
CA ILE A 90 8.74 -19.95 -2.32
C ILE A 90 8.42 -20.66 -1.00
N PHE A 91 7.17 -20.56 -0.53
CA PHE A 91 6.73 -21.19 0.72
C PHE A 91 6.00 -22.53 0.53
N SER A 92 6.13 -23.16 -0.63
CA SER A 92 5.46 -24.44 -0.94
C SER A 92 5.75 -25.55 0.08
N SER A 93 6.96 -25.59 0.63
CA SER A 93 7.42 -26.63 1.57
C SER A 93 7.19 -26.29 3.04
N VAL A 94 6.71 -25.08 3.36
CA VAL A 94 6.56 -24.60 4.74
C VAL A 94 5.13 -24.13 4.99
N ARG A 95 4.51 -24.62 6.06
CA ARG A 95 3.20 -24.12 6.49
C ARG A 95 3.36 -22.73 7.10
N ILE A 96 3.10 -21.70 6.30
CA ILE A 96 3.09 -20.32 6.74
C ILE A 96 1.66 -19.78 6.86
N ASP A 97 1.49 -18.79 7.73
CA ASP A 97 0.23 -18.03 7.78
C ASP A 97 0.01 -17.29 6.46
N LYS A 98 -1.20 -17.40 5.88
CA LYS A 98 -1.56 -16.75 4.62
C LYS A 98 -1.48 -15.22 4.72
N SER A 99 -1.81 -14.66 5.88
CA SER A 99 -1.69 -13.21 6.11
C SER A 99 -0.23 -12.79 6.08
N PHE A 100 0.68 -13.58 6.64
CA PHE A 100 2.12 -13.33 6.54
C PHE A 100 2.60 -13.35 5.07
N ALA A 101 2.19 -14.35 4.29
CA ALA A 101 2.51 -14.42 2.86
C ALA A 101 2.02 -13.18 2.10
N ALA A 102 0.78 -12.77 2.37
CA ALA A 102 0.16 -11.59 1.78
C ALA A 102 0.89 -10.30 2.18
N ILE A 103 1.20 -10.11 3.47
CA ILE A 103 1.95 -8.95 3.97
C ILE A 103 3.31 -8.86 3.29
N LEU A 104 4.01 -9.99 3.13
CA LEU A 104 5.30 -10.02 2.46
C LEU A 104 5.17 -9.66 0.97
N ALA A 105 4.23 -10.28 0.26
CA ALA A 105 4.03 -10.01 -1.17
C ALA A 105 3.64 -8.56 -1.44
N PHE A 106 2.64 -8.06 -0.75
CA PHE A 106 2.16 -6.68 -0.89
C PHE A 106 3.17 -5.66 -0.36
N GLY A 107 3.93 -5.97 0.69
CA GLY A 107 4.97 -5.08 1.21
C GLY A 107 6.20 -5.01 0.31
N ILE A 108 6.62 -6.12 -0.29
CA ILE A 108 7.66 -6.14 -1.33
C ILE A 108 7.20 -5.34 -2.54
N ASN A 109 5.93 -5.49 -2.95
CA ASN A 109 5.37 -4.72 -4.05
C ASN A 109 5.37 -3.21 -3.74
N SER A 110 4.69 -2.81 -2.65
CA SER A 110 4.59 -1.42 -2.22
C SER A 110 5.96 -0.80 -1.96
N GLY A 111 6.96 -1.56 -1.49
CA GLY A 111 8.32 -1.06 -1.31
C GLY A 111 8.97 -0.52 -2.58
N ALA A 112 8.69 -1.11 -3.74
CA ALA A 112 9.22 -0.63 -5.01
C ALA A 112 8.55 0.67 -5.45
N TYR A 113 7.25 0.82 -5.20
CA TYR A 113 6.51 2.06 -5.46
C TYR A 113 6.93 3.17 -4.48
N GLN A 114 7.01 2.86 -3.19
CA GLN A 114 7.46 3.80 -2.16
C GLN A 114 8.90 4.27 -2.38
N ALA A 115 9.81 3.42 -2.89
CA ALA A 115 11.16 3.84 -3.26
C ALA A 115 11.17 5.01 -4.28
N GLU A 116 10.28 4.97 -5.28
CA GLU A 116 10.14 6.06 -6.24
C GLU A 116 9.46 7.28 -5.63
N ILE A 117 8.51 7.10 -4.71
CA ILE A 117 7.88 8.20 -3.96
C ILE A 117 8.94 8.96 -3.15
N PHE A 118 9.81 8.26 -2.42
CA PHE A 118 10.91 8.89 -1.69
C PHE A 118 11.88 9.61 -2.64
N ARG A 119 12.25 8.97 -3.76
CA ARG A 119 13.17 9.56 -4.74
C ARG A 119 12.58 10.81 -5.39
N SER A 120 11.30 10.78 -5.77
CA SER A 120 10.61 11.94 -6.33
C SER A 120 10.48 13.06 -5.30
N GLY A 121 10.23 12.71 -4.04
CA GLY A 121 10.27 13.62 -2.90
C GLY A 121 11.58 14.37 -2.77
N ILE A 122 12.70 13.66 -2.75
CA ILE A 122 14.03 14.28 -2.67
C ILE A 122 14.29 15.19 -3.87
N ASN A 123 13.93 14.74 -5.08
CA ASN A 123 14.13 15.51 -6.31
C ASN A 123 13.17 16.69 -6.48
N SER A 124 12.09 16.75 -5.69
CA SER A 124 11.13 17.86 -5.73
C SER A 124 11.65 19.14 -5.07
N VAL A 125 12.68 19.03 -4.23
CA VAL A 125 13.28 20.19 -3.55
C VAL A 125 14.29 20.86 -4.50
N PRO A 126 14.18 22.18 -4.76
CA PRO A 126 15.11 22.89 -5.62
C PRO A 126 16.56 22.78 -5.12
N LYS A 127 17.51 22.54 -6.03
CA LYS A 127 18.94 22.44 -5.71
C LYS A 127 19.47 23.69 -4.98
N GLY A 128 18.91 24.86 -5.26
CA GLY A 128 19.24 26.12 -4.57
C GLY A 128 19.04 26.08 -3.05
N GLN A 129 18.15 25.23 -2.52
CA GLN A 129 18.00 25.03 -1.07
C GLN A 129 19.25 24.38 -0.45
N MET A 130 19.84 23.42 -1.17
CA MET A 130 21.12 22.82 -0.76
C MET A 130 22.24 23.86 -0.82
N GLU A 131 22.33 24.60 -1.92
CA GLU A 131 23.36 25.63 -2.13
C GLU A 131 23.26 26.75 -1.08
N ALA A 132 22.06 27.24 -0.78
CA ALA A 132 21.82 28.25 0.25
C ALA A 132 22.25 27.77 1.64
N GLY A 133 21.89 26.54 2.03
CA GLY A 133 22.34 25.98 3.31
C GLY A 133 23.87 25.88 3.40
N ARG A 134 24.52 25.44 2.32
CA ARG A 134 25.99 25.37 2.25
C ARG A 134 26.63 26.76 2.35
N SER A 135 26.07 27.77 1.71
CA SER A 135 26.54 29.16 1.76
C SER A 135 26.38 29.80 3.15
N LEU A 136 25.42 29.35 3.94
CA LEU A 136 25.23 29.73 5.35
C LEU A 136 26.15 28.96 6.31
N GLY A 137 27.06 28.12 5.81
CA GLY A 137 28.03 27.38 6.61
C GLY A 137 27.56 26.01 7.10
N PHE A 138 26.36 25.56 6.74
CA PHE A 138 25.88 24.23 7.15
C PHE A 138 26.65 23.10 6.44
N SER A 139 26.92 22.02 7.18
CA SER A 139 27.40 20.75 6.64
C SER A 139 26.34 20.08 5.74
N TYR A 140 26.72 19.20 4.81
CA TYR A 140 25.73 18.48 3.98
C TYR A 140 24.68 17.74 4.83
N PRO A 141 25.05 16.99 5.89
CA PRO A 141 24.06 16.37 6.78
C PRO A 141 23.17 17.40 7.49
N GLN A 142 23.72 18.54 7.92
CA GLN A 142 22.94 19.60 8.55
C GLN A 142 21.91 20.15 7.56
N THR A 143 22.33 20.57 6.36
CA THR A 143 21.43 21.07 5.32
C THR A 143 20.36 20.04 4.94
N MET A 144 20.75 18.77 4.80
CA MET A 144 19.82 17.69 4.47
C MET A 144 18.75 17.52 5.56
N ILE A 145 19.14 17.45 6.84
CA ILE A 145 18.22 17.16 7.95
C ILE A 145 17.35 18.37 8.30
N THR A 146 17.92 19.57 8.34
CA THR A 146 17.23 20.77 8.84
C THR A 146 16.46 21.54 7.77
N ILE A 147 16.91 21.52 6.51
CA ILE A 147 16.31 22.31 5.43
C ILE A 147 15.54 21.42 4.46
N ILE A 148 16.19 20.37 3.94
CA ILE A 148 15.64 19.57 2.83
C ILE A 148 14.61 18.56 3.32
N MET A 149 14.95 17.73 4.30
CA MET A 149 14.10 16.63 4.76
C MET A 149 12.71 17.08 5.22
N PRO A 150 12.54 18.20 5.95
CA PRO A 150 11.21 18.68 6.32
C PRO A 150 10.35 19.03 5.09
N GLN A 151 10.95 19.54 4.01
CA GLN A 151 10.25 19.82 2.75
C GLN A 151 9.91 18.52 2.03
N VAL A 152 10.85 17.57 1.95
CA VAL A 152 10.64 16.25 1.36
C VAL A 152 9.47 15.53 2.04
N ILE A 153 9.44 15.49 3.37
CA ILE A 153 8.38 14.84 4.14
C ILE A 153 7.02 15.46 3.80
N LYS A 154 6.90 16.79 3.76
CA LYS A 154 5.66 17.47 3.37
C LYS A 154 5.20 17.08 1.96
N ASN A 155 6.13 16.90 1.03
CA ASN A 155 5.83 16.58 -0.37
C ASN A 155 5.43 15.12 -0.59
N ILE A 156 6.04 14.17 0.14
CA ILE A 156 5.78 12.73 -0.07
C ILE A 156 4.62 12.19 0.75
N LEU A 157 4.31 12.80 1.90
CA LEU A 157 3.34 12.23 2.84
C LEU A 157 1.93 12.06 2.22
N PRO A 158 1.40 13.01 1.42
CA PRO A 158 0.14 12.79 0.69
C PRO A 158 0.23 11.62 -0.31
N THR A 159 1.36 11.49 -1.01
CA THR A 159 1.59 10.42 -1.98
C THR A 159 1.68 9.05 -1.32
N LEU A 160 2.36 8.95 -0.17
CA LEU A 160 2.41 7.73 0.65
C LEU A 160 1.02 7.35 1.18
N ALA A 161 0.20 8.33 1.56
CA ALA A 161 -1.16 8.06 2.01
C ALA A 161 -2.07 7.62 0.85
N ASN A 162 -1.87 8.14 -0.36
CA ASN A 162 -2.55 7.64 -1.56
C ASN A 162 -2.11 6.21 -1.91
N GLU A 163 -0.82 5.89 -1.76
CA GLU A 163 -0.29 4.53 -1.93
C GLU A 163 -0.96 3.53 -0.97
N PHE A 164 -1.23 3.90 0.28
CA PHE A 164 -2.00 3.07 1.20
C PHE A 164 -3.41 2.74 0.66
N ILE A 165 -4.11 3.72 0.06
CA ILE A 165 -5.45 3.52 -0.53
C ILE A 165 -5.37 2.59 -1.74
N VAL A 166 -4.32 2.71 -2.56
CA VAL A 166 -4.07 1.82 -3.69
C VAL A 166 -3.84 0.40 -3.18
N LEU A 167 -2.91 0.21 -2.24
CA LEU A 167 -2.56 -1.09 -1.69
C LEU A 167 -3.77 -1.79 -1.06
N MET A 168 -4.62 -1.04 -0.35
CA MET A 168 -5.85 -1.58 0.23
C MET A 168 -6.74 -2.25 -0.82
N LYS A 169 -6.90 -1.62 -1.99
CA LYS A 169 -7.66 -2.22 -3.10
C LYS A 169 -6.94 -3.42 -3.70
N GLU A 170 -5.61 -3.37 -3.82
CA GLU A 170 -4.81 -4.48 -4.34
C GLU A 170 -4.87 -5.72 -3.45
N THR A 171 -5.06 -5.57 -2.13
CA THR A 171 -5.23 -6.74 -1.24
C THR A 171 -6.42 -7.62 -1.61
N SER A 172 -7.36 -7.15 -2.43
CA SER A 172 -8.50 -7.95 -2.94
C SER A 172 -8.08 -9.24 -3.67
N VAL A 173 -6.88 -9.25 -4.26
CA VAL A 173 -6.32 -10.45 -4.91
C VAL A 173 -5.80 -11.50 -3.92
N ALA A 174 -5.77 -11.20 -2.62
CA ALA A 174 -5.36 -12.18 -1.61
C ALA A 174 -6.32 -13.38 -1.51
N SER A 175 -7.56 -13.20 -1.97
CA SER A 175 -8.55 -14.27 -2.10
C SER A 175 -8.07 -15.46 -2.96
N TYR A 176 -7.14 -15.26 -3.91
CA TYR A 176 -6.56 -16.33 -4.73
C TYR A 176 -5.74 -17.36 -3.94
N ILE A 177 -5.19 -16.98 -2.78
CA ILE A 177 -4.53 -17.92 -1.86
C ILE A 177 -5.48 -18.39 -0.74
N ALA A 178 -6.79 -18.17 -0.92
CA ALA A 178 -7.85 -18.44 0.05
C ALA A 178 -7.60 -17.77 1.40
N LEU A 179 -7.12 -16.52 1.38
CA LEU A 179 -7.10 -15.64 2.55
C LEU A 179 -8.50 -15.06 2.75
N ASP A 180 -8.99 -15.04 3.98
CA ASP A 180 -10.33 -14.55 4.33
C ASP A 180 -10.38 -13.01 4.38
N ASP A 181 -10.03 -12.37 3.26
CA ASP A 181 -10.15 -10.93 3.05
C ASP A 181 -11.61 -10.53 2.73
N LEU A 182 -11.87 -9.23 2.55
CA LEU A 182 -13.20 -8.73 2.20
C LEU A 182 -13.75 -9.36 0.90
N THR A 183 -12.90 -9.58 -0.09
CA THR A 183 -13.31 -10.22 -1.35
C THR A 183 -13.72 -11.67 -1.13
N LYS A 184 -12.93 -12.41 -0.34
CA LYS A 184 -13.23 -13.79 0.01
C LYS A 184 -14.49 -13.92 0.85
N ALA A 185 -14.77 -12.97 1.74
CA ALA A 185 -16.02 -12.93 2.49
C ALA A 185 -17.24 -12.87 1.55
N GLY A 186 -17.20 -12.03 0.51
CA GLY A 186 -18.25 -11.99 -0.51
C GLY A 186 -18.39 -13.31 -1.27
N ASP A 187 -17.27 -13.93 -1.65
CA ASP A 187 -17.26 -15.23 -2.33
C ASP A 187 -17.82 -16.37 -1.45
N VAL A 188 -17.56 -16.35 -0.13
CA VAL A 188 -18.12 -17.30 0.83
C VAL A 188 -19.64 -17.11 0.98
N ILE A 189 -20.15 -15.88 0.99
CA ILE A 189 -21.60 -15.64 1.05
C ILE A 189 -22.24 -16.11 -0.26
N ARG A 190 -21.63 -15.79 -1.41
CA ARG A 190 -22.11 -16.23 -2.73
C ARG A 190 -22.16 -17.76 -2.82
N SER A 191 -21.14 -18.47 -2.35
CA SER A 191 -21.10 -19.93 -2.43
C SER A 191 -22.16 -20.60 -1.54
N LYS A 192 -22.55 -19.97 -0.43
CA LYS A 192 -23.61 -20.44 0.47
C LYS A 192 -25.02 -20.12 -0.01
N THR A 193 -25.21 -19.00 -0.72
CA THR A 193 -26.53 -18.48 -1.10
C THR A 193 -26.85 -18.65 -2.58
N TYR A 194 -25.85 -19.00 -3.39
CA TYR A 194 -25.89 -19.00 -4.85
C TYR A 194 -26.26 -17.63 -5.46
N SER A 195 -26.18 -16.56 -4.67
CA SER A 195 -26.47 -15.19 -5.08
C SER A 195 -25.15 -14.42 -5.26
N ALA A 196 -24.82 -14.05 -6.50
CA ALA A 196 -23.58 -13.30 -6.79
C ALA A 196 -23.75 -11.79 -6.66
N MET A 197 -24.92 -11.27 -7.06
CA MET A 197 -25.16 -9.84 -7.15
C MET A 197 -25.03 -9.15 -5.78
N MET A 198 -25.77 -9.63 -4.77
CA MET A 198 -25.81 -8.97 -3.46
C MET A 198 -24.45 -8.96 -2.75
N PRO A 199 -23.74 -10.10 -2.59
CA PRO A 199 -22.46 -10.12 -1.89
C PRO A 199 -21.40 -9.25 -2.56
N PHE A 200 -21.28 -9.29 -3.90
CA PHE A 200 -20.27 -8.51 -4.59
C PHE A 200 -20.60 -7.01 -4.67
N LEU A 201 -21.88 -6.63 -4.75
CA LEU A 201 -22.27 -5.23 -4.57
C LEU A 201 -21.93 -4.72 -3.18
N ALA A 202 -22.15 -5.53 -2.13
CA ALA A 202 -21.76 -5.17 -0.77
C ALA A 202 -20.24 -5.03 -0.62
N VAL A 203 -19.45 -5.96 -1.17
CA VAL A 203 -17.98 -5.87 -1.19
C VAL A 203 -17.52 -4.61 -1.91
N ALA A 204 -18.05 -4.31 -3.10
CA ALA A 204 -17.71 -3.12 -3.86
C ALA A 204 -18.06 -1.83 -3.10
N LEU A 205 -19.25 -1.79 -2.48
CA LEU A 205 -19.69 -0.66 -1.67
C LEU A 205 -18.79 -0.45 -0.45
N LEU A 206 -18.38 -1.52 0.24
CA LEU A 206 -17.48 -1.45 1.38
C LEU A 206 -16.10 -0.93 0.97
N TYR A 207 -15.50 -1.44 -0.11
CA TYR A 207 -14.26 -0.88 -0.65
C TYR A 207 -14.42 0.61 -1.02
N LEU A 208 -15.55 0.99 -1.65
CA LEU A 208 -15.81 2.39 -2.00
C LEU A 208 -15.92 3.29 -0.77
N ILE A 209 -16.63 2.86 0.27
CA ILE A 209 -16.74 3.59 1.55
C ILE A 209 -15.35 3.80 2.15
N MET A 210 -14.51 2.75 2.18
CA MET A 210 -13.15 2.86 2.71
C MET A 210 -12.29 3.81 1.88
N VAL A 211 -12.36 3.73 0.55
CA VAL A 211 -11.65 4.65 -0.35
C VAL A 211 -12.10 6.09 -0.11
N MET A 212 -13.40 6.36 -0.03
CA MET A 212 -13.94 7.71 0.24
C MET A 212 -13.47 8.22 1.60
N LEU A 213 -13.53 7.38 2.63
CA LEU A 213 -13.09 7.71 3.99
C LEU A 213 -11.60 8.10 4.01
N PHE A 214 -10.72 7.23 3.50
CA PHE A 214 -9.29 7.51 3.51
C PHE A 214 -8.92 8.66 2.58
N SER A 215 -9.56 8.80 1.42
CA SER A 215 -9.33 9.94 0.52
C SER A 215 -9.72 11.26 1.19
N TYR A 216 -10.80 11.28 1.97
CA TYR A 216 -11.16 12.44 2.78
C TYR A 216 -10.09 12.77 3.83
N LEU A 217 -9.58 11.76 4.54
CA LEU A 217 -8.48 11.94 5.50
C LEU A 217 -7.20 12.47 4.84
N VAL A 218 -6.86 12.00 3.64
CA VAL A 218 -5.73 12.53 2.85
C VAL A 218 -5.95 14.00 2.48
N LYS A 219 -7.14 14.38 2.04
CA LYS A 219 -7.46 15.79 1.75
C LYS A 219 -7.32 16.69 3.00
N LEU A 220 -7.70 16.19 4.18
CA LEU A 220 -7.50 16.92 5.44
C LEU A 220 -6.00 17.08 5.76
N LEU A 221 -5.21 16.02 5.55
CA LEU A 221 -3.77 16.05 5.71
C LEU A 221 -3.11 17.07 4.78
N GLU A 222 -3.45 17.06 3.49
CA GLU A 222 -2.95 18.02 2.49
C GLU A 222 -3.25 19.46 2.89
N ARG A 223 -4.50 19.75 3.30
CA ARG A 223 -4.90 21.09 3.77
C ARG A 223 -4.09 21.54 4.98
N ARG A 224 -3.77 20.64 5.90
CA ARG A 224 -2.95 20.96 7.08
C ARG A 224 -1.49 21.23 6.70
N LEU A 225 -0.92 20.44 5.79
CA LEU A 225 0.45 20.62 5.31
C LEU A 225 0.62 21.94 4.55
N ALA A 226 -0.36 22.31 3.72
CA ALA A 226 -0.35 23.58 2.98
C ALA A 226 -0.36 24.82 3.89
N ARG A 227 -1.03 24.75 5.04
CA ARG A 227 -1.05 25.85 6.04
C ARG A 227 0.28 26.01 6.78
N SER A 228 1.05 24.92 6.92
CA SER A 228 2.37 24.91 7.59
C SER A 228 3.53 25.36 6.67
N GLY A 229 3.25 25.65 5.40
CA GLY A 229 4.21 26.17 4.42
C GLY A 229 4.11 27.69 4.17
N ARG A 230 3.31 28.40 4.95
CA ARG A 230 3.22 29.88 4.98
C ARG A 230 3.86 30.41 6.25
#